data_AF-A0A0S9SFR9-F1
#
_entry.id   AF-A0A0S9SFR9-F1
#
_cell.length_a   1.000
_cell.length_b   1.000
_cell.length_c   1.000
_cell.angle_alpha   90.00
_cell.angle_beta   90.00
_cell.angle_gamma   90.00
#
_symmetry.space_group_name_H-M   'P 1'
#
loop_
_entity.id
_entity.type
_entity.pdbx_description
1 polymer ?
#
loop_
_entity_poly.entity_id
_entity_poly.type
_entity_poly.pdbx_seq_one_letter_code
_entity_poly.pdbx_strand_id
1 'polypeptide(L)'
;MPQTVVSDLPRQQPPGTEPPGTDKSRSRRSGKSQVFLVAVKQRREPLRVYAVRAASQDEALGIVAAANPEGAAIEAAGRLSKKLARPLKLKPEVPHPI
;
A
#
# COMPACT_ATOMS: atom_id res chain seq x y z
N MET A 1 -21.64 11.04 69.84
CA MET A 1 -22.29 10.07 68.93
C MET A 1 -22.02 10.53 67.50
N PRO A 2 -21.16 9.83 66.74
CA PRO A 2 -20.86 10.19 65.35
C PRO A 2 -22.00 9.75 64.43
N GLN A 3 -22.40 10.61 63.49
CA GLN A 3 -23.25 10.23 62.37
C GLN A 3 -22.40 10.15 61.10
N THR A 4 -22.09 8.91 60.72
CA THR A 4 -21.99 8.31 59.37
C THR A 4 -23.09 8.90 58.47
N VAL A 5 -22.97 9.30 57.20
CA VAL A 5 -22.43 8.79 55.92
C VAL A 5 -22.67 9.95 54.89
N VAL A 6 -22.03 10.11 53.73
CA VAL A 6 -21.92 9.24 52.56
C VAL A 6 -20.76 9.78 51.71
N SER A 7 -19.86 8.88 51.33
CA SER A 7 -18.74 9.14 50.44
C SER A 7 -19.20 9.46 49.02
N ASP A 8 -18.65 10.54 48.48
CA ASP A 8 -18.68 10.92 47.08
C ASP A 8 -17.95 9.85 46.25
N LEU A 9 -18.67 9.19 45.35
CA LEU A 9 -18.17 8.19 44.41
C LEU A 9 -18.82 8.49 43.05
N PRO A 10 -18.12 9.12 42.10
CA PRO A 10 -18.64 9.22 40.75
C PRO A 10 -18.72 7.81 40.16
N ARG A 11 -19.93 7.44 39.70
CA ARG A 11 -20.17 6.23 38.90
C ARG A 11 -19.21 6.21 37.72
N GLN A 12 -18.17 5.38 37.81
CA GLN A 12 -17.40 4.98 36.63
C GLN A 12 -18.35 4.19 35.72
N GLN A 13 -18.67 4.78 34.57
CA GLN A 13 -19.25 4.04 33.46
C GLN A 13 -18.21 3.02 32.98
N PRO A 14 -18.54 1.74 32.81
CA PRO A 14 -17.63 0.82 32.17
C PRO A 14 -17.39 1.27 30.72
N PRO A 15 -16.13 1.33 30.23
CA PRO A 15 -15.89 1.59 28.82
C PRO A 15 -16.47 0.42 28.04
N GLY A 16 -17.48 0.73 27.21
CA GLY A 16 -18.02 -0.19 26.23
C GLY A 16 -16.87 -0.78 25.44
N THR A 17 -16.65 -2.08 25.62
CA THR A 17 -15.71 -2.86 24.84
C THR A 17 -16.35 -3.03 23.47
N GLU A 18 -16.20 -2.04 22.60
CA GLU A 18 -16.45 -2.24 21.18
C GLU A 18 -15.36 -3.21 20.67
N PRO A 19 -15.73 -4.38 20.15
CA PRO A 19 -14.75 -5.27 19.54
C PRO A 19 -14.10 -4.54 18.36
N PRO A 20 -12.78 -4.69 18.12
CA PRO A 20 -12.17 -4.16 16.91
C PRO A 20 -12.85 -4.85 15.73
N GLY A 21 -13.73 -4.10 15.05
CA GLY A 21 -14.30 -4.48 13.78
C GLY A 21 -13.18 -4.66 12.78
N THR A 22 -12.70 -5.90 12.69
CA THR A 22 -11.96 -6.38 11.55
C THR A 22 -12.83 -6.23 10.32
N ASP A 23 -12.24 -5.53 9.36
CA ASP A 23 -12.35 -5.78 7.94
C ASP A 23 -13.47 -5.04 7.18
N LYS A 24 -13.07 -4.65 5.96
CA LYS A 24 -13.89 -4.17 4.85
C LYS A 24 -14.42 -2.74 4.94
N SER A 25 -13.51 -1.76 4.89
CA SER A 25 -13.77 -0.51 4.12
C SER A 25 -12.54 0.41 4.05
N ARG A 26 -11.47 -0.07 3.43
CA ARG A 26 -10.50 0.83 2.78
C ARG A 26 -10.35 0.51 1.29
N SER A 27 -11.48 0.16 0.65
CA SER A 27 -11.69 0.49 -0.76
C SER A 27 -11.96 2.00 -0.89
N ARG A 28 -11.01 2.83 -0.42
CA ARG A 28 -11.06 4.27 -0.64
C ARG A 28 -10.54 4.50 -2.04
N ARG A 29 -11.48 4.50 -3.00
CA ARG A 29 -11.27 5.01 -4.38
C ARG A 29 -9.94 4.55 -4.97
N SER A 30 -9.86 3.29 -5.40
CA SER A 30 -8.78 2.88 -6.30
C SER A 30 -8.90 3.76 -7.56
N GLY A 31 -8.15 4.86 -7.60
CA GLY A 31 -7.87 5.58 -8.83
C GLY A 31 -7.41 4.55 -9.84
N LYS A 32 -7.87 4.67 -11.09
CA LYS A 32 -7.70 3.65 -12.15
C LYS A 32 -6.26 3.13 -12.17
N SER A 33 -5.99 2.00 -11.51
CA SER A 33 -4.66 1.40 -11.47
C SER A 33 -4.24 1.08 -12.89
N GLN A 34 -3.09 1.56 -13.32
CA GLN A 34 -2.55 1.34 -14.66
C GLN A 34 -1.39 0.35 -14.58
N VAL A 35 -1.01 -0.20 -15.72
CA VAL A 35 0.20 -1.03 -15.82
C VAL A 35 1.28 -0.19 -16.47
N PHE A 36 2.35 0.04 -15.73
CA PHE A 36 3.52 0.78 -16.16
C PHE A 36 4.60 -0.19 -16.59
N LEU A 37 5.37 0.21 -17.61
CA LEU A 37 6.59 -0.46 -18.01
C LEU A 37 7.75 0.33 -17.43
N VAL A 38 8.60 -0.35 -16.67
CA VAL A 38 9.77 0.24 -16.02
C VAL A 38 11.02 -0.45 -16.53
N ALA A 39 11.88 0.31 -17.18
CA ALA A 39 13.18 -0.15 -17.63
C ALA A 39 14.19 -0.08 -16.47
N VAL A 40 14.99 -1.13 -16.34
CA VAL A 40 16.08 -1.22 -15.37
C VAL A 40 17.36 -1.53 -16.12
N LYS A 41 18.29 -0.59 -16.08
CA LYS A 41 19.61 -0.68 -16.71
C LYS A 41 20.65 -0.83 -15.62
N GLN A 42 21.34 -1.97 -15.64
CA GLN A 42 22.45 -2.28 -14.73
C GLN A 42 23.73 -2.45 -15.52
N ARG A 43 24.87 -2.14 -14.89
CA ARG A 43 26.18 -2.25 -15.53
C ARG A 43 26.48 -3.73 -15.80
N ARG A 44 26.90 -4.06 -17.03
CA ARG A 44 27.24 -5.42 -17.50
C ARG A 44 26.06 -6.42 -17.51
N GLU A 45 24.85 -5.94 -17.30
CA GLU A 45 23.62 -6.74 -17.36
C GLU A 45 22.77 -6.33 -18.56
N PRO A 46 21.98 -7.25 -19.15
CA PRO A 46 21.03 -6.89 -20.19
C PRO A 46 19.94 -5.96 -19.63
N LEU A 47 19.39 -5.10 -20.49
CA LEU A 47 18.26 -4.25 -20.14
C LEU A 47 17.04 -5.12 -19.76
N ARG A 48 16.49 -4.88 -18.57
CA ARG A 48 15.27 -5.56 -18.09
C ARG A 48 14.11 -4.58 -18.13
N VAL A 49 12.93 -5.05 -18.51
CA VAL A 49 11.70 -4.25 -18.49
C VAL A 49 10.68 -4.98 -17.63
N TYR A 50 10.22 -4.32 -16.57
CA TYR A 50 9.22 -4.85 -15.65
C TYR A 50 7.86 -4.24 -15.95
N ALA A 51 6.80 -5.05 -15.88
CA ALA A 51 5.43 -4.59 -15.93
C ALA A 51 4.85 -4.54 -14.52
N VAL A 52 4.51 -3.35 -14.04
CA VAL A 52 4.05 -3.12 -12.66
C VAL A 52 2.69 -2.47 -12.66
N ARG A 53 1.77 -3.00 -11.85
CA ARG A 53 0.44 -2.42 -11.67
C ARG A 53 0.44 -1.48 -10.46
N ALA A 54 0.31 -0.19 -10.72
CA ALA A 54 0.36 0.86 -9.71
C ALA A 54 -0.72 1.94 -9.96
N ALA A 55 -0.98 2.81 -8.98
CA ALA A 55 -1.86 3.96 -9.13
C ALA A 55 -1.17 5.13 -9.84
N SER A 56 0.16 5.28 -9.72
CA SER A 56 0.96 6.30 -10.40
C SER A 56 2.27 5.74 -10.98
N GLN A 57 2.92 6.55 -11.83
CA GLN A 57 4.25 6.22 -12.38
C GLN A 57 5.31 6.23 -11.29
N ASP A 58 5.29 7.23 -10.39
CA ASP A 58 6.26 7.34 -9.29
C ASP A 58 6.16 6.14 -8.34
N GLU A 59 4.95 5.67 -8.07
CA GLU A 59 4.73 4.45 -7.29
C GLU A 59 5.31 3.22 -7.99
N ALA A 60 5.10 3.09 -9.31
CA ALA A 60 5.70 2.00 -10.09
C ALA A 60 7.24 2.04 -10.07
N LEU A 61 7.84 3.23 -10.16
CA LEU A 61 9.29 3.40 -10.05
C LEU A 61 9.79 3.02 -8.65
N GLY A 62 9.09 3.45 -7.59
CA GLY A 62 9.42 3.11 -6.20
C GLY A 62 9.38 1.60 -5.93
N ILE A 63 8.34 0.92 -6.43
CA ILE A 63 8.22 -0.55 -6.37
C ILE A 63 9.44 -1.23 -7.00
N VAL A 64 9.80 -0.83 -8.23
CA VAL A 64 10.91 -1.46 -8.95
C VAL A 64 12.25 -1.10 -8.32
N ALA A 65 12.40 0.11 -7.79
CA ALA A 65 13.59 0.52 -7.04
C ALA A 65 13.81 -0.32 -5.79
N ALA A 66 12.75 -0.58 -5.00
CA ALA A 66 12.83 -1.41 -3.81
C ALA A 66 13.22 -2.87 -4.11
N ALA A 67 12.88 -3.37 -5.31
CA ALA A 67 13.16 -4.75 -5.71
C ALA A 67 14.50 -4.95 -6.44
N ASN A 68 15.25 -3.89 -6.74
CA ASN A 68 16.50 -3.97 -7.51
C ASN A 68 17.71 -3.47 -6.70
N PRO A 69 18.92 -3.98 -6.98
CA PRO A 69 20.13 -3.60 -6.26
C PRO A 69 20.50 -2.12 -6.43
N GLU A 70 21.20 -1.57 -5.43
CA GLU A 70 21.76 -0.22 -5.48
C GLU A 70 22.66 -0.04 -6.71
N GLY A 71 22.47 1.08 -7.42
CA GLY A 71 23.22 1.42 -8.63
C GLY A 71 22.55 1.03 -9.95
N ALA A 72 21.36 0.45 -9.94
CA ALA A 72 20.54 0.28 -11.13
C ALA A 72 19.91 1.62 -11.57
N ALA A 73 20.04 1.97 -12.86
CA ALA A 73 19.31 3.10 -13.43
C ALA A 73 17.89 2.67 -13.79
N ILE A 74 16.88 3.33 -13.21
CA ILE A 74 15.47 2.97 -13.33
C ILE A 74 14.72 4.11 -14.03
N GLU A 75 14.00 3.78 -15.09
CA GLU A 75 13.29 4.75 -15.93
C GLU A 75 11.91 4.24 -16.32
N ALA A 76 10.94 5.15 -16.43
CA ALA A 76 9.62 4.83 -16.95
C ALA A 76 9.69 4.67 -18.48
N ALA A 77 9.61 3.42 -18.95
CA ALA A 77 9.59 3.09 -20.37
C ALA A 77 8.20 3.30 -21.01
N GLY A 78 7.15 3.43 -20.20
CA GLY A 78 5.82 3.82 -20.66
C GLY A 78 4.70 3.06 -19.96
N ARG A 79 3.63 2.77 -20.71
CA ARG A 79 2.43 2.10 -20.20
C ARG A 79 2.08 0.89 -21.05
N LEU A 80 1.66 -0.17 -20.38
CA LEU A 80 1.14 -1.37 -21.04
C LEU A 80 -0.37 -1.24 -21.23
N SER A 81 -0.85 -1.51 -22.45
CA SER A 81 -2.28 -1.45 -22.73
C SER A 81 -3.06 -2.48 -21.91
N LYS A 82 -4.33 -2.18 -21.60
CA LYS A 82 -5.19 -3.09 -20.83
C LYS A 82 -5.35 -4.46 -21.51
N LYS A 83 -5.35 -4.52 -22.85
CA LYS A 83 -5.44 -5.78 -23.60
C LYS A 83 -4.23 -6.67 -23.34
N LEU A 84 -3.02 -6.11 -23.34
CA LEU A 84 -1.77 -6.84 -23.08
C LEU A 84 -1.53 -7.12 -21.59
N ALA A 85 -2.06 -6.27 -20.71
CA ALA A 85 -1.94 -6.44 -19.26
C ALA A 85 -2.88 -7.52 -18.69
N ARG A 86 -4.07 -7.72 -19.27
CA ARG A 86 -5.09 -8.66 -18.76
C ARG A 86 -4.57 -10.10 -18.61
N PRO A 87 -3.87 -10.69 -19.60
CA PRO A 87 -3.33 -12.04 -19.48
C PRO A 87 -2.30 -12.20 -18.35
N LEU A 88 -1.56 -11.14 -18.02
CA LEU A 88 -0.50 -11.16 -17.01
C LEU A 88 -1.03 -11.23 -15.57
N LYS A 89 -2.33 -11.05 -15.35
CA LYS A 89 -3.01 -11.13 -14.04
C LYS A 89 -2.29 -10.35 -12.93
N LEU A 90 -1.69 -9.21 -13.28
CA LEU A 90 -0.92 -8.39 -12.35
C LEU A 90 -1.81 -7.89 -11.22
N LYS A 91 -1.40 -8.21 -10.00
CA LYS A 91 -2.03 -7.69 -8.78
C LYS A 91 -1.45 -6.31 -8.49
N PRO A 92 -2.28 -5.35 -8.05
CA PRO A 92 -1.74 -4.11 -7.53
C PRO A 92 -0.85 -4.45 -6.33
N GLU A 93 0.36 -3.94 -6.32
CA GLU A 93 1.23 -4.11 -5.18
C GLU A 93 0.67 -3.27 -4.03
N VAL A 94 0.53 -3.86 -2.85
CA VAL A 94 0.08 -3.13 -1.68
C VAL A 94 1.31 -2.40 -1.14
N PRO A 95 1.30 -1.06 -1.05
CA PRO A 95 2.40 -0.34 -0.44
C PRO A 95 2.62 -0.89 0.96
N HIS A 96 3.79 -1.46 1.22
CA HIS A 96 4.15 -1.86 2.57
C HIS A 96 4.47 -0.57 3.32
N PRO A 97 3.72 -0.22 4.39
CA PRO A 97 4.05 0.95 5.19
C PRO A 97 5.44 0.75 5.80
N ILE A 98 6.27 1.79 5.68
CA ILE A 98 7.61 1.90 6.26
C ILE A 98 7.47 2.23 7.75
#